data_AF-A0A959I4L9-F1
#
_entry.id   AF-A0A959I4L9-F1
#
_cell.length_a   1.000
_cell.length_b   1.000
_cell.length_c   1.000
_cell.angle_alpha   90.00
_cell.angle_beta   90.00
_cell.angle_gamma   90.00
#
_symmetry.space_group_name_H-M   'P 1'
#
loop_
_entity.id
_entity.type
_entity.pdbx_description
1 polymer ?
#
loop_
_entity_poly.entity_id
_entity_poly.type
_entity_poly.pdbx_seq_one_letter_code
_entity_poly.pdbx_strand_id
1 'polypeptide(L)'
;GNDFFKWLLAQDKVVEQQFFLLRQAAKDIPHEGDNNRAQLIRALSKEISDAYPAFLDLRVKIHGQPEASDIPKVRNFRSQHRSQLSPELLKKTDALIREMEVAFGPADLKSLSQQLQHLPKEAALRGQLNTFIQEYPQQASPAERIAASAAALWSIREQFQDVKSGRSRMALIDISNALEDILFKEATAWKPQTTGELLQKMSFLSQSAAGTGFIEQWEWQKIAETILAPPSGQASLKELNQYLEAARRVVEWGTGMTRAVYGDVVNLYGGFEPLAYGFPDDRIRGSILLPLGQSVGQLGDFLSQQAGLANQVMGVSNQSAIRGLNPGYAFGELVVLDELSEEASVDKDKIYIINHPPSDLKPVAGIATVSEGNLVSHVQLLARNLGIPNAVISPQNLENLRAFAGQKVFYAVSHKGTVIMKPERQMTEEEKQLFAVRTRSGNRISVPADKIELGQRSVIDLRQVKSSDSGKLCGPKAANLGQLKVMFPDNVVEGLVIPFGIFRSHLDQAMPGKDVSYWTFLNSVFQQAAAQREAGAAEGAVEKFLLQELETLRLAIKNIPLQPDFVAELQQCFLDTFGEKLGAVPVFLRS
;
A
#
# COMPACT_ATOMS: atom_id res chain seq x y z
N GLY A 1 -13.98 -30.79 -3.83
CA GLY A 1 -13.32 -30.08 -2.73
C GLY A 1 -13.08 -30.92 -1.48
N ASN A 2 -14.00 -31.80 -1.06
CA ASN A 2 -13.93 -32.44 0.27
C ASN A 2 -12.62 -33.22 0.55
N ASP A 3 -12.24 -34.15 -0.33
CA ASP A 3 -11.00 -34.92 -0.16
C ASP A 3 -9.74 -34.06 -0.30
N PHE A 4 -9.81 -33.03 -1.17
CA PHE A 4 -8.75 -32.05 -1.33
C PHE A 4 -8.46 -31.29 -0.02
N PHE A 5 -9.50 -30.75 0.65
CA PHE A 5 -9.30 -30.04 1.91
C PHE A 5 -8.87 -30.96 3.05
N LYS A 6 -9.39 -32.20 3.12
CA LYS A 6 -8.92 -33.19 4.11
C LYS A 6 -7.42 -33.47 3.96
N TRP A 7 -6.94 -33.62 2.73
CA TRP A 7 -5.51 -33.82 2.44
C TRP A 7 -4.69 -32.56 2.74
N LEU A 8 -5.15 -31.39 2.30
CA LEU A 8 -4.42 -30.14 2.44
C LEU A 8 -4.30 -29.72 3.92
N LEU A 9 -5.39 -29.81 4.67
CA LEU A 9 -5.45 -29.40 6.07
C LEU A 9 -4.81 -30.42 7.03
N ALA A 10 -4.49 -31.63 6.57
CA ALA A 10 -3.69 -32.57 7.35
C ALA A 10 -2.21 -32.14 7.45
N GLN A 11 -1.77 -31.16 6.66
CA GLN A 11 -0.37 -30.72 6.61
C GLN A 11 -0.12 -29.55 7.57
N ASP A 12 0.56 -29.82 8.69
CA ASP A 12 0.81 -28.82 9.75
C ASP A 12 1.50 -27.55 9.23
N LYS A 13 2.53 -27.70 8.38
CA LYS A 13 3.27 -26.56 7.82
C LYS A 13 2.39 -25.66 6.94
N VAL A 14 1.49 -26.25 6.15
CA VAL A 14 0.57 -25.48 5.29
C VAL A 14 -0.41 -24.70 6.17
N VAL A 15 -0.97 -25.37 7.18
CA VAL A 15 -1.90 -24.76 8.14
C VAL A 15 -1.27 -23.59 8.90
N GLU A 16 -0.03 -23.75 9.35
CA GLU A 16 0.71 -22.70 10.06
C GLU A 16 0.97 -21.47 9.18
N GLN A 17 1.36 -21.68 7.92
CA GLN A 17 1.84 -20.61 7.05
C GLN A 17 0.74 -19.96 6.20
N GLN A 18 -0.38 -20.66 5.95
CA GLN A 18 -1.35 -20.29 4.92
C GLN A 18 -2.78 -20.20 5.44
N PHE A 19 -2.98 -19.94 6.73
CA PHE A 19 -4.31 -19.95 7.35
C PHE A 19 -5.33 -19.05 6.64
N PHE A 20 -4.94 -17.81 6.30
CA PHE A 20 -5.81 -16.89 5.56
C PHE A 20 -6.22 -17.47 4.20
N LEU A 21 -5.25 -17.92 3.41
CA LEU A 21 -5.50 -18.51 2.09
C LEU A 21 -6.39 -19.77 2.19
N LEU A 22 -6.15 -20.64 3.17
CA LEU A 22 -6.97 -21.83 3.41
C LEU A 22 -8.43 -21.47 3.71
N ARG A 23 -8.65 -20.45 4.54
CA ARG A 23 -10.00 -19.96 4.85
C ARG A 23 -10.70 -19.39 3.62
N GLN A 24 -10.02 -18.55 2.85
CA GLN A 24 -10.59 -17.95 1.64
C GLN A 24 -10.86 -19.03 0.58
N ALA A 25 -9.94 -19.98 0.39
CA ALA A 25 -10.13 -21.09 -0.53
C ALA A 25 -11.35 -21.94 -0.17
N ALA A 26 -11.62 -22.17 1.13
CA ALA A 26 -12.82 -22.87 1.58
C ALA A 26 -14.12 -22.12 1.23
N LYS A 27 -14.10 -20.78 1.17
CA LYS A 27 -15.27 -20.03 0.68
C LYS A 27 -15.54 -20.29 -0.81
N ASP A 28 -14.49 -20.53 -1.60
CA ASP A 28 -14.60 -20.57 -3.06
C ASP A 28 -14.69 -21.96 -3.67
N ILE A 29 -14.06 -22.96 -3.04
CA ILE A 29 -13.96 -24.32 -3.57
C ILE A 29 -15.08 -25.16 -2.96
N PRO A 30 -16.06 -25.66 -3.75
CA PRO A 30 -17.16 -26.47 -3.22
C PRO A 30 -16.66 -27.76 -2.57
N HIS A 31 -17.03 -27.98 -1.31
CA HIS A 31 -16.53 -29.11 -0.51
C HIS A 31 -17.53 -29.65 0.52
N GLU A 32 -18.46 -28.81 0.95
CA GLU A 32 -19.75 -29.16 1.53
C GLU A 32 -20.80 -28.30 0.83
N GLY A 33 -22.06 -28.76 0.73
CA GLY A 33 -23.15 -28.11 -0.01
C GLY A 33 -22.98 -26.60 -0.18
N ASP A 34 -22.58 -26.23 -1.40
CA ASP A 34 -22.06 -24.96 -1.95
C ASP A 34 -22.49 -23.66 -1.22
N ASN A 35 -21.56 -22.80 -0.76
CA ASN A 35 -21.92 -21.61 0.05
C ASN A 35 -21.08 -20.31 -0.14
N ASN A 36 -20.55 -19.96 -1.33
CA ASN A 36 -20.17 -18.55 -1.56
C ASN A 36 -21.41 -17.68 -1.88
N ARG A 37 -22.32 -17.55 -0.91
CA ARG A 37 -23.65 -16.94 -1.11
C ARG A 37 -23.55 -15.45 -1.43
N ALA A 38 -22.62 -14.72 -0.83
CA ALA A 38 -22.42 -13.30 -1.11
C ALA A 38 -21.98 -13.06 -2.56
N GLN A 39 -21.04 -13.86 -3.05
CA GLN A 39 -20.61 -13.81 -4.45
C GLN A 39 -21.74 -14.24 -5.40
N LEU A 40 -22.50 -15.28 -5.03
CA LEU A 40 -23.65 -15.74 -5.82
C LEU A 40 -24.75 -14.68 -5.91
N ILE A 41 -25.05 -13.96 -4.82
CA ILE A 41 -25.99 -12.82 -4.82
C ILE A 41 -25.52 -11.73 -5.78
N ARG A 42 -24.24 -11.36 -5.74
CA ARG A 42 -23.65 -10.34 -6.64
C ARG A 42 -23.66 -10.81 -8.09
N ALA A 43 -23.32 -12.07 -8.35
CA ALA A 43 -23.30 -12.68 -9.69
C ALA A 43 -24.72 -12.74 -10.29
N LEU A 44 -25.69 -13.27 -9.55
CA LEU A 44 -27.09 -13.31 -9.98
C LEU A 44 -27.65 -11.91 -10.23
N SER A 45 -27.36 -10.96 -9.34
CA SER A 45 -27.77 -9.56 -9.50
C SER A 45 -27.18 -8.93 -10.77
N LYS A 46 -25.91 -9.20 -11.07
CA LYS A 46 -25.25 -8.76 -12.30
C LYS A 46 -25.89 -9.39 -13.54
N GLU A 47 -26.04 -10.72 -13.57
CA GLU A 47 -26.63 -11.41 -14.72
C GLU A 47 -28.06 -10.95 -15.04
N ILE A 48 -28.86 -10.66 -13.99
CA ILE A 48 -30.21 -10.10 -14.17
C ILE A 48 -30.12 -8.70 -14.78
N SER A 49 -29.21 -7.86 -14.29
CA SER A 49 -29.03 -6.48 -14.79
C SER A 49 -28.49 -6.42 -16.22
N ASP A 50 -27.53 -7.28 -16.56
CA ASP A 50 -26.90 -7.32 -17.89
C ASP A 50 -27.93 -7.74 -18.96
N ALA A 51 -28.82 -8.67 -18.61
CA ALA A 51 -29.88 -9.14 -19.50
C ALA A 51 -31.14 -8.24 -19.49
N TYR A 52 -31.37 -7.48 -18.41
CA TYR A 52 -32.52 -6.61 -18.27
C TYR A 52 -32.17 -5.31 -17.52
N PRO A 53 -31.81 -4.24 -18.27
CA PRO A 53 -31.26 -3.00 -17.70
C PRO A 53 -32.13 -2.28 -16.66
N ALA A 54 -33.44 -2.53 -16.63
CA ALA A 54 -34.32 -1.95 -15.61
C ALA A 54 -33.98 -2.44 -14.18
N PHE A 55 -33.18 -3.49 -14.02
CA PHE A 55 -32.68 -3.95 -12.72
C PHE A 55 -31.43 -3.20 -12.24
N LEU A 56 -30.89 -2.26 -13.03
CA LEU A 56 -29.59 -1.62 -12.78
C LEU A 56 -29.51 -0.94 -11.39
N ASP A 57 -30.54 -0.22 -10.98
CA ASP A 57 -30.54 0.47 -9.68
C ASP A 57 -30.50 -0.51 -8.49
N LEU A 58 -31.27 -1.59 -8.59
CA LEU A 58 -31.22 -2.68 -7.60
C LEU A 58 -29.87 -3.38 -7.64
N ARG A 59 -29.27 -3.56 -8.82
CA ARG A 59 -27.92 -4.11 -8.95
C ARG A 59 -26.87 -3.22 -8.32
N VAL A 60 -26.90 -1.90 -8.52
CA VAL A 60 -25.96 -0.96 -7.87
C VAL A 60 -26.07 -1.07 -6.35
N LYS A 61 -27.29 -1.11 -5.80
CA LYS A 61 -27.50 -1.27 -4.36
C LYS A 61 -27.01 -2.64 -3.84
N ILE A 62 -27.39 -3.74 -4.49
CA ILE A 62 -27.04 -5.11 -4.09
C ILE A 62 -25.53 -5.37 -4.23
N HIS A 63 -24.88 -4.78 -5.23
CA HIS A 63 -23.45 -4.92 -5.46
C HIS A 63 -22.61 -4.08 -4.50
N GLY A 64 -23.13 -2.95 -4.03
CA GLY A 64 -22.47 -2.08 -3.05
C GLY A 64 -22.69 -2.52 -1.61
N GLN A 65 -23.95 -2.57 -1.17
CA GLN A 65 -24.33 -2.84 0.23
C GLN A 65 -25.71 -3.50 0.27
N PRO A 66 -25.80 -4.82 0.06
CA PRO A 66 -27.08 -5.52 0.08
C PRO A 66 -27.62 -5.59 1.53
N GLU A 67 -28.92 -5.41 1.69
CA GLU A 67 -29.59 -5.44 2.99
C GLU A 67 -30.87 -6.28 2.96
N ALA A 68 -31.36 -6.71 4.13
CA ALA A 68 -32.63 -7.42 4.26
C ALA A 68 -33.81 -6.63 3.66
N SER A 69 -33.75 -5.30 3.72
CA SER A 69 -34.74 -4.38 3.15
C SER A 69 -34.81 -4.40 1.62
N ASP A 70 -33.82 -5.00 0.96
CA ASP A 70 -33.78 -5.14 -0.49
C ASP A 70 -34.55 -6.39 -0.98
N ILE A 71 -34.74 -7.43 -0.14
CA ILE A 71 -35.50 -8.64 -0.52
C ILE A 71 -36.93 -8.28 -1.00
N PRO A 72 -37.72 -7.45 -0.28
CA PRO A 72 -39.02 -7.02 -0.76
C PRO A 72 -38.94 -6.24 -2.08
N LYS A 73 -37.86 -5.47 -2.30
CA LYS A 73 -37.67 -4.71 -3.55
C LYS A 73 -37.43 -5.63 -4.73
N VAL A 74 -36.63 -6.68 -4.57
CA VAL A 74 -36.41 -7.71 -5.61
C VAL A 74 -37.69 -8.52 -5.85
N ARG A 75 -38.46 -8.85 -4.80
CA ARG A 75 -39.78 -9.49 -4.92
C ARG A 75 -40.77 -8.61 -5.70
N ASN A 76 -40.79 -7.30 -5.44
CA ASN A 76 -41.63 -6.33 -6.14
C ASN A 76 -41.19 -6.14 -7.60
N PHE A 77 -39.89 -6.06 -7.86
CA PHE A 77 -39.36 -6.03 -9.22
C PHE A 77 -39.80 -7.25 -10.03
N ARG A 78 -39.65 -8.43 -9.44
CA ARG A 78 -40.07 -9.70 -10.05
C ARG A 78 -41.58 -9.70 -10.37
N SER A 79 -42.41 -9.17 -9.49
CA SER A 79 -43.87 -9.15 -9.72
C SER A 79 -44.28 -8.13 -10.78
N GLN A 80 -43.70 -6.93 -10.76
CA GLN A 80 -43.98 -5.85 -11.72
C GLN A 80 -43.50 -6.17 -13.13
N HIS A 81 -42.37 -6.85 -13.28
CA HIS A 81 -41.76 -7.17 -14.57
C HIS A 81 -42.00 -8.61 -15.03
N ARG A 82 -42.94 -9.34 -14.40
CA ARG A 82 -43.13 -10.77 -14.62
C ARG A 82 -43.41 -11.14 -16.08
N SER A 83 -44.14 -10.31 -16.82
CA SER A 83 -44.49 -10.57 -18.22
C SER A 83 -43.38 -10.20 -19.20
N GLN A 84 -42.41 -9.37 -18.77
CA GLN A 84 -41.28 -8.92 -19.59
C GLN A 84 -40.02 -9.78 -19.38
N LEU A 85 -39.91 -10.48 -18.25
CA LEU A 85 -38.78 -11.36 -17.96
C LEU A 85 -38.93 -12.72 -18.65
N SER A 86 -37.83 -13.23 -19.22
CA SER A 86 -37.78 -14.61 -19.74
C SER A 86 -37.92 -15.63 -18.60
N PRO A 87 -38.32 -16.89 -18.90
CA PRO A 87 -38.38 -17.95 -17.89
C PRO A 87 -37.05 -18.17 -17.16
N GLU A 88 -35.92 -18.00 -17.87
CA GLU A 88 -34.59 -18.09 -17.29
C GLU A 88 -34.32 -16.94 -16.30
N LEU A 89 -34.67 -15.70 -16.66
CA LEU A 89 -34.51 -14.54 -15.79
C LEU A 89 -35.41 -14.61 -14.56
N LEU A 90 -36.63 -15.14 -14.69
CA LEU A 90 -37.51 -15.41 -13.56
C LEU A 90 -36.86 -16.41 -12.59
N LYS A 91 -36.25 -17.49 -13.11
CA LYS A 91 -35.53 -18.47 -12.30
C LYS A 91 -34.31 -17.87 -11.59
N LYS A 92 -33.52 -17.02 -12.28
CA LYS A 92 -32.38 -16.31 -11.67
C LYS A 92 -32.83 -15.32 -10.59
N THR A 93 -33.94 -14.61 -10.83
CA THR A 93 -34.53 -13.68 -9.85
C THR A 93 -35.06 -14.42 -8.63
N ASP A 94 -35.70 -15.58 -8.82
CA ASP A 94 -36.13 -16.47 -7.72
C ASP A 94 -34.94 -17.04 -6.94
N ALA A 95 -33.85 -17.39 -7.62
CA ALA A 95 -32.60 -17.78 -6.97
C ALA A 95 -32.02 -16.63 -6.15
N LEU A 96 -31.93 -15.43 -6.71
CA LEU A 96 -31.44 -14.24 -6.00
C LEU A 96 -32.24 -13.98 -4.72
N ILE A 97 -33.58 -14.06 -4.78
CA ILE A 97 -34.44 -13.89 -3.61
C ILE A 97 -34.12 -14.94 -2.53
N ARG A 98 -34.03 -16.22 -2.91
CA ARG A 98 -33.70 -17.30 -1.95
C ARG A 98 -32.34 -17.10 -1.31
N GLU A 99 -31.32 -16.79 -2.10
CA GLU A 99 -29.96 -16.57 -1.58
C GLU A 99 -29.93 -15.36 -0.65
N MET A 100 -30.64 -14.27 -0.98
CA MET A 100 -30.77 -13.12 -0.09
C MET A 100 -31.53 -13.48 1.20
N GLU A 101 -32.60 -14.27 1.13
CA GLU A 101 -33.36 -14.67 2.33
C GLU A 101 -32.53 -15.53 3.28
N VAL A 102 -31.70 -16.40 2.74
CA VAL A 102 -30.78 -17.19 3.54
C VAL A 102 -29.62 -16.31 4.06
N ALA A 103 -29.11 -15.40 3.23
CA ALA A 103 -28.05 -14.47 3.61
C ALA A 103 -28.51 -13.45 4.67
N PHE A 104 -29.77 -13.05 4.70
CA PHE A 104 -30.30 -12.08 5.67
C PHE A 104 -31.23 -12.70 6.73
N GLY A 105 -31.41 -14.03 6.72
CA GLY A 105 -32.14 -14.78 7.72
C GLY A 105 -31.35 -14.97 9.03
N PRO A 106 -31.99 -15.57 10.07
CA PRO A 106 -31.34 -15.88 11.34
C PRO A 106 -30.06 -16.71 11.18
N ALA A 107 -29.15 -16.62 12.15
CA ALA A 107 -27.93 -17.43 12.19
C ALA A 107 -28.24 -18.93 12.13
N ASP A 108 -27.62 -19.66 11.20
CA ASP A 108 -27.78 -21.12 11.07
C ASP A 108 -26.90 -21.87 12.08
N LEU A 109 -27.30 -21.80 13.35
CA LEU A 109 -26.61 -22.48 14.45
C LEU A 109 -26.69 -24.01 14.35
N LYS A 110 -27.66 -24.54 13.59
CA LYS A 110 -27.82 -25.98 13.39
C LYS A 110 -26.68 -26.54 12.55
N SER A 111 -26.30 -25.85 11.47
CA SER A 111 -25.13 -26.22 10.66
C SER A 111 -23.84 -26.20 11.50
N LEU A 112 -23.64 -25.16 12.33
CA LEU A 112 -22.49 -25.11 13.25
C LEU A 112 -22.45 -26.32 14.21
N SER A 113 -23.60 -26.71 14.76
CA SER A 113 -23.69 -27.87 15.66
C SER A 113 -23.38 -29.19 14.96
N GLN A 114 -23.73 -29.33 13.68
CA GLN A 114 -23.38 -30.50 12.86
C GLN A 114 -21.87 -30.58 12.63
N GLN A 115 -21.22 -29.46 12.26
CA GLN A 115 -19.77 -29.38 12.08
C GLN A 115 -18.99 -29.71 13.36
N LEU A 116 -19.50 -29.29 14.53
CA LEU A 116 -18.88 -29.60 15.82
C LEU A 116 -18.76 -31.11 16.09
N GLN A 117 -19.58 -31.95 15.47
CA GLN A 117 -19.50 -33.40 15.64
C GLN A 117 -18.19 -33.97 15.06
N HIS A 118 -17.54 -33.25 14.15
CA HIS A 118 -16.27 -33.64 13.54
C HIS A 118 -15.03 -33.29 14.37
N LEU A 119 -15.19 -32.54 15.48
CA LEU A 119 -14.11 -32.28 16.41
C LEU A 119 -13.96 -33.41 17.44
N PRO A 120 -12.75 -33.69 17.96
CA PRO A 120 -12.56 -34.59 19.09
C PRO A 120 -13.41 -34.17 20.30
N LYS A 121 -13.96 -35.14 21.04
CA LYS A 121 -14.88 -34.84 22.16
C LYS A 121 -14.16 -34.15 23.32
N GLU A 122 -12.90 -34.49 23.50
CA GLU A 122 -11.97 -34.01 24.52
C GLU A 122 -11.32 -32.66 24.17
N ALA A 123 -11.51 -32.15 22.95
CA ALA A 123 -10.95 -30.87 22.54
C ALA A 123 -11.60 -29.71 23.32
N ALA A 124 -10.81 -28.90 24.02
CA ALA A 124 -11.30 -27.74 24.77
C ALA A 124 -12.09 -26.75 23.87
N LEU A 125 -11.59 -26.52 22.65
CA LEU A 125 -12.25 -25.70 21.65
C LEU A 125 -13.68 -26.18 21.31
N ARG A 126 -13.92 -27.50 21.29
CA ARG A 126 -15.27 -28.04 21.06
C ARG A 126 -16.24 -27.61 22.16
N GLY A 127 -15.79 -27.60 23.42
CA GLY A 127 -16.58 -27.14 24.57
C GLY A 127 -16.91 -25.65 24.45
N GLN A 128 -15.91 -24.81 24.16
CA GLN A 128 -16.08 -23.37 23.98
C GLN A 128 -17.08 -23.03 22.86
N LEU A 129 -16.96 -23.69 21.71
CA LEU A 129 -17.88 -23.48 20.58
C LEU A 129 -19.29 -24.02 20.85
N ASN A 130 -19.41 -25.10 21.64
CA ASN A 130 -20.73 -25.59 22.05
C ASN A 130 -21.41 -24.60 23.01
N THR A 131 -20.68 -24.01 23.95
CA THR A 131 -21.19 -22.93 24.82
C THR A 131 -21.64 -21.73 23.98
N PHE A 132 -20.82 -21.29 23.01
CA PHE A 132 -21.21 -20.24 22.07
C PHE A 132 -22.56 -20.54 21.39
N ILE A 133 -22.75 -21.74 20.84
CA ILE A 133 -24.00 -22.11 20.14
C ILE A 133 -25.21 -22.07 21.08
N GLN A 134 -25.05 -22.46 22.35
CA GLN A 134 -26.13 -22.49 23.33
C GLN A 134 -26.49 -21.09 23.84
N GLU A 135 -25.51 -20.22 24.01
CA GLU A 135 -25.68 -18.88 24.57
C GLU A 135 -26.00 -17.82 23.51
N TYR A 136 -25.59 -18.01 22.24
CA TYR A 136 -25.81 -17.04 21.16
C TYR A 136 -27.29 -16.61 21.01
N PRO A 137 -28.29 -17.53 21.05
CA PRO A 137 -29.71 -17.14 20.97
C PRO A 137 -30.19 -16.31 22.15
N GLN A 138 -29.50 -16.38 23.30
CA GLN A 138 -29.87 -15.66 24.52
C GLN A 138 -29.34 -14.23 24.55
N GLN A 139 -28.42 -13.88 23.64
CA GLN A 139 -27.85 -12.54 23.56
C GLN A 139 -28.90 -11.54 23.05
N ALA A 140 -29.13 -10.51 23.86
CA ALA A 140 -30.23 -9.56 23.68
C ALA A 140 -29.89 -8.47 22.66
N SER A 141 -28.61 -8.13 22.53
CA SER A 141 -28.16 -7.03 21.67
C SER A 141 -27.21 -7.48 20.54
N PRO A 142 -27.16 -6.75 19.40
CA PRO A 142 -26.15 -6.97 18.37
C PRO A 142 -24.71 -6.89 18.91
N ALA A 143 -24.46 -6.00 19.89
CA ALA A 143 -23.14 -5.84 20.50
C ALA A 143 -22.66 -7.12 21.19
N GLU A 144 -23.53 -7.75 22.00
CA GLU A 144 -23.22 -9.01 22.69
C GLU A 144 -23.00 -10.17 21.70
N ARG A 145 -23.81 -10.24 20.63
CA ARG A 145 -23.66 -11.26 19.58
C ARG A 145 -22.35 -11.12 18.82
N ILE A 146 -21.95 -9.89 18.50
CA ILE A 146 -20.69 -9.59 17.83
C ILE A 146 -19.51 -9.93 18.75
N ALA A 147 -19.59 -9.55 20.03
CA ALA A 147 -18.55 -9.88 21.02
C ALA A 147 -18.37 -11.41 21.16
N ALA A 148 -19.47 -12.16 21.31
CA ALA A 148 -19.44 -13.62 21.41
C ALA A 148 -18.86 -14.26 20.13
N SER A 149 -19.22 -13.75 18.96
CA SER A 149 -18.74 -14.27 17.68
C SER A 149 -17.26 -13.94 17.45
N ALA A 150 -16.80 -12.74 17.83
CA ALA A 150 -15.40 -12.32 17.76
C ALA A 150 -14.52 -13.19 18.68
N ALA A 151 -14.99 -13.47 19.90
CA ALA A 151 -14.32 -14.37 20.82
C ALA A 151 -14.23 -15.80 20.27
N ALA A 152 -15.33 -16.33 19.70
CA ALA A 152 -15.33 -17.66 19.09
C ALA A 152 -14.37 -17.76 17.88
N LEU A 153 -14.33 -16.74 17.02
CA LEU A 153 -13.36 -16.65 15.91
C LEU A 153 -11.92 -16.66 16.42
N TRP A 154 -11.63 -15.87 17.46
CA TRP A 154 -10.30 -15.81 18.06
C TRP A 154 -9.90 -17.16 18.69
N SER A 155 -10.78 -17.80 19.45
CA SER A 155 -10.55 -19.14 20.02
C SER A 155 -10.21 -20.17 18.94
N ILE A 156 -10.93 -20.15 17.81
CA ILE A 156 -10.62 -21.04 16.67
C ILE A 156 -9.22 -20.75 16.13
N ARG A 157 -8.86 -19.48 15.93
CA ARG A 157 -7.55 -19.08 15.40
C ARG A 157 -6.41 -19.49 16.31
N GLU A 158 -6.55 -19.28 17.61
CA GLU A 158 -5.53 -19.55 18.62
C GLU A 158 -5.28 -21.06 18.78
N GLN A 159 -6.35 -21.85 18.84
CA GLN A 159 -6.28 -23.29 19.09
C GLN A 159 -6.31 -24.14 17.80
N PHE A 160 -6.22 -23.51 16.61
CA PHE A 160 -6.35 -24.22 15.33
C PHE A 160 -5.31 -25.34 15.15
N GLN A 161 -4.09 -25.10 15.63
CA GLN A 161 -2.97 -26.03 15.49
C GLN A 161 -3.03 -27.23 16.45
N ASP A 162 -3.79 -27.11 17.54
CA ASP A 162 -3.98 -28.18 18.54
C ASP A 162 -4.78 -29.34 17.95
N VAL A 163 -5.65 -29.04 16.98
CA VAL A 163 -6.37 -30.05 16.20
C VAL A 163 -5.49 -30.53 15.06
N LYS A 164 -5.26 -31.85 14.95
CA LYS A 164 -4.38 -32.45 13.93
C LYS A 164 -5.10 -33.10 12.74
N SER A 165 -6.34 -33.52 12.93
CA SER A 165 -7.12 -34.17 11.87
C SER A 165 -7.51 -33.19 10.77
N GLY A 166 -7.19 -33.50 9.50
CA GLY A 166 -7.60 -32.69 8.35
C GLY A 166 -9.12 -32.50 8.27
N ARG A 167 -9.91 -33.53 8.63
CA ARG A 167 -11.38 -33.43 8.71
C ARG A 167 -11.83 -32.45 9.79
N SER A 168 -11.21 -32.49 10.97
CA SER A 168 -11.58 -31.61 12.08
C SER A 168 -11.15 -30.17 11.83
N ARG A 169 -9.99 -29.96 11.19
CA ARG A 169 -9.53 -28.64 10.73
C ARG A 169 -10.43 -28.06 9.65
N MET A 170 -10.89 -28.88 8.71
CA MET A 170 -11.88 -28.48 7.71
C MET A 170 -13.16 -27.98 8.37
N ALA A 171 -13.73 -28.77 9.28
CA ALA A 171 -14.91 -28.36 10.05
C ALA A 171 -14.68 -27.06 10.84
N LEU A 172 -13.48 -26.84 11.38
CA LEU A 172 -13.12 -25.58 12.04
C LEU A 172 -13.07 -24.39 11.08
N ILE A 173 -12.51 -24.55 9.88
CA ILE A 173 -12.53 -23.50 8.85
C ILE A 173 -13.97 -23.16 8.47
N ASP A 174 -14.82 -24.16 8.33
CA ASP A 174 -16.22 -23.99 7.93
C ASP A 174 -17.04 -23.29 9.02
N ILE A 175 -16.89 -23.73 10.28
CA ILE A 175 -17.45 -23.05 11.45
C ILE A 175 -16.97 -21.59 11.46
N SER A 176 -15.68 -21.37 11.27
CA SER A 176 -15.11 -20.04 11.36
C SER A 176 -15.60 -19.11 10.24
N ASN A 177 -15.77 -19.62 9.01
CA ASN A 177 -16.36 -18.85 7.90
C ASN A 177 -17.83 -18.52 8.16
N ALA A 178 -18.61 -19.47 8.68
CA ALA A 178 -20.00 -19.23 9.07
C ALA A 178 -20.13 -18.22 10.23
N LEU A 179 -19.21 -18.24 11.20
CA LEU A 179 -19.14 -17.23 12.26
C LEU A 179 -18.83 -15.83 11.72
N GLU A 180 -17.94 -15.72 10.73
CA GLU A 180 -17.66 -14.46 10.06
C GLU A 180 -18.90 -13.90 9.36
N ASP A 181 -19.67 -14.75 8.68
CA ASP A 181 -20.93 -14.35 8.03
C ASP A 181 -21.97 -13.87 9.04
N ILE A 182 -22.12 -14.58 10.16
CA ILE A 182 -23.00 -14.17 11.27
C ILE A 182 -22.58 -12.80 11.80
N LEU A 183 -21.28 -12.63 12.08
CA LEU A 183 -20.73 -11.41 12.63
C LEU A 183 -20.86 -10.23 11.65
N PHE A 184 -20.61 -10.44 10.36
CA PHE A 184 -20.75 -9.41 9.33
C PHE A 184 -22.18 -8.87 9.27
N LYS A 185 -23.19 -9.74 9.37
CA LYS A 185 -24.62 -9.34 9.40
C LYS A 185 -24.93 -8.48 10.64
N GLU A 186 -24.56 -8.97 11.82
CA GLU A 186 -24.81 -8.25 13.08
C GLU A 186 -24.06 -6.91 13.10
N ALA A 187 -22.81 -6.86 12.62
CA ALA A 187 -22.01 -5.64 12.54
C ALA A 187 -22.59 -4.62 11.55
N THR A 188 -23.22 -5.08 10.47
CA THR A 188 -23.91 -4.20 9.51
C THR A 188 -25.17 -3.60 10.13
N ALA A 189 -25.90 -4.40 10.91
CA ALA A 189 -27.13 -3.99 11.60
C ALA A 189 -26.86 -3.04 12.78
N TRP A 190 -25.77 -3.24 13.53
CA TRP A 190 -25.45 -2.41 14.68
C TRP A 190 -25.05 -0.98 14.27
N LYS A 191 -25.87 0.00 14.65
CA LYS A 191 -25.59 1.44 14.52
C LYS A 191 -25.22 2.02 15.90
N PRO A 192 -23.93 2.26 16.19
CA PRO A 192 -23.50 2.84 17.45
C PRO A 192 -24.18 4.19 17.72
N GLN A 193 -24.73 4.38 18.92
CA GLN A 193 -25.37 5.63 19.34
C GLN A 193 -24.40 6.56 20.09
N THR A 194 -23.30 6.01 20.60
CA THR A 194 -22.29 6.73 21.37
C THR A 194 -20.89 6.44 20.85
N THR A 195 -19.94 7.34 21.12
CA THR A 195 -18.52 7.09 20.83
C THR A 195 -18.03 5.82 21.54
N GLY A 196 -18.50 5.56 22.76
CA GLY A 196 -18.16 4.34 23.49
C GLY A 196 -18.58 3.06 22.76
N GLU A 197 -19.82 3.02 22.25
CA GLU A 197 -20.29 1.90 21.42
C GLU A 197 -19.50 1.77 20.11
N LEU A 198 -19.10 2.89 19.50
CA LEU A 198 -18.28 2.88 18.28
C LEU A 198 -16.89 2.27 18.55
N LEU A 199 -16.25 2.64 19.66
CA LEU A 199 -14.97 2.07 20.08
C LEU A 199 -15.11 0.57 20.40
N GLN A 200 -16.16 0.16 21.10
CA GLN A 200 -16.45 -1.25 21.36
C GLN A 200 -16.65 -2.04 20.06
N LYS A 201 -17.41 -1.49 19.12
CA LYS A 201 -17.60 -2.10 17.79
C LYS A 201 -16.28 -2.28 17.06
N MET A 202 -15.41 -1.26 17.07
CA MET A 202 -14.07 -1.34 16.47
C MET A 202 -13.21 -2.40 17.14
N SER A 203 -13.29 -2.54 18.47
CA SER A 203 -12.59 -3.56 19.25
C SER A 203 -12.96 -4.98 18.79
N PHE A 204 -14.25 -5.31 18.76
CA PHE A 204 -14.71 -6.64 18.36
C PHE A 204 -14.43 -6.94 16.88
N LEU A 205 -14.63 -5.96 15.99
CA LEU A 205 -14.32 -6.14 14.57
C LEU A 205 -12.82 -6.34 14.33
N SER A 206 -11.96 -5.67 15.09
CA SER A 206 -10.51 -5.84 15.00
C SER A 206 -10.06 -7.22 15.50
N GLN A 207 -10.62 -7.70 16.62
CA GLN A 207 -10.39 -9.08 17.08
C GLN A 207 -10.87 -10.10 16.04
N SER A 208 -11.99 -9.82 15.39
CA SER A 208 -12.52 -10.68 14.32
C SER A 208 -11.59 -10.72 13.11
N ALA A 209 -10.94 -9.60 12.76
CA ALA A 209 -9.92 -9.56 11.71
C ALA A 209 -8.71 -10.45 12.02
N ALA A 210 -8.27 -10.48 13.28
CA ALA A 210 -7.24 -11.41 13.71
C ALA A 210 -7.72 -12.87 13.66
N GLY A 211 -8.93 -13.15 14.15
CA GLY A 211 -9.53 -14.50 14.15
C GLY A 211 -9.79 -15.08 12.76
N THR A 212 -10.06 -14.21 11.78
CA THR A 212 -10.24 -14.57 10.37
C THR A 212 -8.94 -14.65 9.58
N GLY A 213 -7.82 -14.24 10.18
CA GLY A 213 -6.50 -14.27 9.56
C GLY A 213 -6.23 -13.12 8.59
N PHE A 214 -7.05 -12.07 8.57
CA PHE A 214 -6.72 -10.85 7.82
C PHE A 214 -5.45 -10.19 8.35
N ILE A 215 -5.16 -10.35 9.64
CA ILE A 215 -3.85 -10.01 10.23
C ILE A 215 -3.27 -11.23 10.91
N GLU A 216 -1.94 -11.28 11.01
CA GLU A 216 -1.24 -12.37 11.68
C GLU A 216 -1.37 -12.30 13.21
N GLN A 217 -1.22 -13.45 13.87
CA GLN A 217 -1.34 -13.53 15.33
C GLN A 217 -0.31 -12.62 16.04
N TRP A 218 0.91 -12.53 15.50
CA TRP A 218 1.95 -11.67 16.06
C TRP A 218 1.65 -10.17 15.85
N GLU A 219 1.01 -9.79 14.74
CA GLU A 219 0.56 -8.41 14.48
C GLU A 219 -0.51 -8.04 15.50
N TRP A 220 -1.50 -8.92 15.68
CA TRP A 220 -2.54 -8.75 16.68
C TRP A 220 -1.97 -8.59 18.09
N GLN A 221 -1.03 -9.44 18.51
CA GLN A 221 -0.38 -9.34 19.82
C GLN A 221 0.29 -7.99 20.08
N LYS A 222 0.75 -7.28 19.03
CA LYS A 222 1.36 -5.95 19.17
C LYS A 222 0.36 -4.82 19.37
N ILE A 223 -0.90 -5.01 19.00
CA ILE A 223 -1.93 -3.96 19.04
C ILE A 223 -3.10 -4.28 19.97
N ALA A 224 -3.26 -5.54 20.37
CA ALA A 224 -4.40 -6.05 21.12
C ALA A 224 -4.64 -5.27 22.42
N GLU A 225 -3.57 -4.90 23.14
CA GLU A 225 -3.68 -4.13 24.39
C GLU A 225 -4.40 -2.79 24.17
N THR A 226 -4.10 -2.08 23.08
CA THR A 226 -4.76 -0.81 22.75
C THR A 226 -6.19 -1.03 22.28
N ILE A 227 -6.43 -2.09 21.49
CA ILE A 227 -7.73 -2.35 20.86
C ILE A 227 -8.76 -2.91 21.83
N LEU A 228 -8.35 -3.84 22.71
CA LEU A 228 -9.22 -4.53 23.68
C LEU A 228 -9.54 -3.67 24.91
N ALA A 229 -8.78 -2.61 25.15
CA ALA A 229 -9.04 -1.62 26.19
C ALA A 229 -9.39 -0.25 25.56
N PRO A 230 -10.55 -0.12 24.87
CA PRO A 230 -10.95 1.17 24.32
C PRO A 230 -11.07 2.23 25.42
N PRO A 231 -10.73 3.49 25.12
CA PRO A 231 -10.95 4.60 26.06
C PRO A 231 -12.38 4.62 26.59
N SER A 232 -12.54 4.77 27.90
CA SER A 232 -13.84 4.79 28.58
C SER A 232 -14.03 6.07 29.39
N GLY A 233 -15.28 6.52 29.55
CA GLY A 233 -15.59 7.77 30.24
C GLY A 233 -15.11 9.01 29.49
N GLN A 234 -14.40 9.91 30.17
CA GLN A 234 -13.80 11.11 29.55
C GLN A 234 -12.44 10.74 28.94
N ALA A 235 -12.38 10.70 27.61
CA ALA A 235 -11.16 10.46 26.86
C ALA A 235 -10.65 11.74 26.20
N SER A 236 -9.33 11.96 26.23
CA SER A 236 -8.69 13.03 25.50
C SER A 236 -8.68 12.77 23.98
N LEU A 237 -8.61 13.83 23.17
CA LEU A 237 -8.42 13.71 21.72
C LEU A 237 -7.18 12.88 21.36
N LYS A 238 -6.13 12.94 22.19
CA LYS A 238 -4.91 12.17 21.98
C LYS A 238 -5.16 10.67 22.14
N GLU A 239 -5.85 10.25 23.19
CA GLU A 239 -6.18 8.84 23.45
C GLU A 239 -7.09 8.28 22.36
N LEU A 240 -8.11 9.04 21.97
CA LEU A 240 -9.00 8.64 20.88
C LEU A 240 -8.26 8.56 19.53
N ASN A 241 -7.32 9.47 19.26
CA ASN A 241 -6.52 9.41 18.05
C ASN A 241 -5.54 8.21 18.07
N GLN A 242 -4.95 7.88 19.21
CA GLN A 242 -4.12 6.68 19.36
C GLN A 242 -4.93 5.40 19.10
N TYR A 243 -6.15 5.33 19.63
CA TYR A 243 -7.07 4.23 19.36
C TYR A 243 -7.47 4.15 17.87
N LEU A 244 -7.81 5.28 17.26
CA LEU A 244 -8.14 5.39 15.84
C LEU A 244 -7.00 4.86 14.97
N GLU A 245 -5.76 5.28 15.24
CA GLU A 245 -4.58 4.86 14.48
C GLU A 245 -4.32 3.35 14.63
N ALA A 246 -4.51 2.79 15.83
CA ALA A 246 -4.38 1.36 16.06
C ALA A 246 -5.42 0.56 15.25
N ALA A 247 -6.69 0.97 15.29
CA ALA A 247 -7.75 0.28 14.54
C ALA A 247 -7.62 0.46 13.03
N ARG A 248 -7.13 1.62 12.57
CA ARG A 248 -6.83 1.88 11.15
C ARG A 248 -5.76 0.93 10.62
N ARG A 249 -4.70 0.68 11.41
CA ARG A 249 -3.65 -0.31 11.05
C ARG A 249 -4.21 -1.70 10.80
N VAL A 250 -5.22 -2.13 11.57
CA VAL A 250 -5.88 -3.44 11.34
C VAL A 250 -6.53 -3.50 9.95
N VAL A 251 -7.19 -2.42 9.53
CA VAL A 251 -7.80 -2.32 8.18
C VAL A 251 -6.73 -2.34 7.10
N GLU A 252 -5.64 -1.59 7.31
CA GLU A 252 -4.52 -1.49 6.37
C GLU A 252 -3.81 -2.84 6.21
N TRP A 253 -3.45 -3.50 7.32
CA TRP A 253 -2.82 -4.82 7.31
C TRP A 253 -3.76 -5.88 6.72
N GLY A 254 -5.05 -5.85 7.06
CA GLY A 254 -6.05 -6.75 6.47
C GLY A 254 -6.19 -6.62 4.95
N THR A 255 -6.22 -5.38 4.47
CA THR A 255 -6.21 -5.07 3.04
C THR A 255 -4.90 -5.54 2.40
N GLY A 256 -3.77 -5.31 3.07
CA GLY A 256 -2.44 -5.74 2.68
C GLY A 256 -2.31 -7.25 2.55
N MET A 257 -2.86 -8.03 3.49
CA MET A 257 -2.89 -9.50 3.47
C MET A 257 -3.56 -10.04 2.21
N THR A 258 -4.71 -9.46 1.85
CA THR A 258 -5.44 -9.85 0.63
C THR A 258 -4.57 -9.62 -0.61
N ARG A 259 -3.87 -8.47 -0.68
CA ARG A 259 -2.94 -8.17 -1.78
C ARG A 259 -1.70 -9.05 -1.77
N ALA A 260 -1.15 -9.35 -0.60
CA ALA A 260 0.03 -10.19 -0.47
C ALA A 260 -0.24 -11.63 -0.95
N VAL A 261 -1.44 -12.15 -0.67
CA VAL A 261 -1.82 -13.52 -1.05
C VAL A 261 -2.28 -13.63 -2.49
N TYR A 262 -2.99 -12.63 -3.02
CA TYR A 262 -3.61 -12.70 -4.36
C TYR A 262 -2.97 -11.79 -5.41
N GLY A 263 -2.13 -10.83 -5.05
CA GLY A 263 -1.66 -9.77 -5.94
C GLY A 263 -0.95 -10.27 -7.19
N ASP A 264 0.01 -11.19 -7.04
CA ASP A 264 0.73 -11.76 -8.18
C ASP A 264 -0.19 -12.51 -9.14
N VAL A 265 -1.16 -13.25 -8.59
CA VAL A 265 -2.16 -13.98 -9.38
C VAL A 265 -3.10 -13.01 -10.08
N VAL A 266 -3.61 -12.00 -9.38
CA VAL A 266 -4.49 -10.97 -9.97
C VAL A 266 -3.78 -10.23 -11.10
N ASN A 267 -2.50 -9.89 -10.93
CA ASN A 267 -1.70 -9.24 -11.99
C ASN A 267 -1.48 -10.17 -13.20
N LEU A 268 -1.20 -11.44 -12.95
CA LEU A 268 -1.04 -12.45 -14.02
C LEU A 268 -2.31 -12.58 -14.85
N TYR A 269 -3.48 -12.70 -14.21
CA TYR A 269 -4.76 -12.82 -14.92
C TYR A 269 -5.22 -11.48 -15.52
N GLY A 270 -4.92 -10.35 -14.87
CA GLY A 270 -5.29 -9.01 -15.33
C GLY A 270 -4.74 -8.64 -16.71
N GLY A 271 -3.60 -9.24 -17.10
CA GLY A 271 -3.01 -9.05 -18.42
C GLY A 271 -3.88 -9.54 -19.59
N PHE A 272 -4.83 -10.45 -19.36
CA PHE A 272 -5.76 -10.94 -20.39
C PHE A 272 -7.24 -10.92 -19.98
N GLU A 273 -7.56 -10.82 -18.70
CA GLU A 273 -8.91 -10.65 -18.16
C GLU A 273 -8.92 -9.45 -17.17
N PRO A 274 -9.19 -8.23 -17.66
CA PRO A 274 -9.20 -7.03 -16.82
C PRO A 274 -10.18 -7.06 -15.64
N LEU A 275 -11.22 -7.92 -15.66
CA LEU A 275 -12.11 -8.09 -14.51
C LEU A 275 -11.42 -8.70 -13.28
N ALA A 276 -10.26 -9.36 -13.46
CA ALA A 276 -9.48 -9.91 -12.36
C ALA A 276 -9.03 -8.84 -11.36
N TYR A 277 -8.78 -7.60 -11.80
CA TYR A 277 -8.38 -6.49 -10.93
C TYR A 277 -9.42 -6.14 -9.85
N GLY A 278 -10.69 -6.48 -10.06
CA GLY A 278 -11.76 -6.27 -9.07
C GLY A 278 -11.76 -7.29 -7.92
N PHE A 279 -10.99 -8.39 -8.03
CA PHE A 279 -11.03 -9.49 -7.06
C PHE A 279 -10.61 -9.10 -5.64
N PRO A 280 -9.49 -8.37 -5.40
CA PRO A 280 -9.11 -7.97 -4.05
C PRO A 280 -10.18 -7.11 -3.38
N ASP A 281 -10.76 -6.18 -4.12
CA ASP A 281 -11.83 -5.30 -3.67
C ASP A 281 -13.08 -6.07 -3.25
N ASP A 282 -13.45 -7.09 -4.03
CA ASP A 282 -14.58 -7.98 -3.70
C ASP A 282 -14.35 -8.75 -2.39
N ARG A 283 -13.12 -9.26 -2.18
CA ARG A 283 -12.72 -9.96 -0.95
C ARG A 283 -12.76 -9.05 0.27
N ILE A 284 -12.23 -7.84 0.16
CA ILE A 284 -12.20 -6.87 1.25
C ILE A 284 -13.63 -6.45 1.60
N ARG A 285 -14.46 -6.11 0.60
CA ARG A 285 -15.85 -5.67 0.82
C ARG A 285 -16.77 -6.77 1.32
N GLY A 286 -16.47 -8.03 1.00
CA GLY A 286 -17.20 -9.21 1.48
C GLY A 286 -16.79 -9.70 2.87
N SER A 287 -15.98 -8.93 3.60
CA SER A 287 -15.39 -9.35 4.88
C SER A 287 -15.65 -8.37 6.01
N ILE A 288 -15.24 -8.75 7.23
CA ILE A 288 -15.29 -7.89 8.42
C ILE A 288 -14.50 -6.57 8.28
N LEU A 289 -13.63 -6.44 7.27
CA LEU A 289 -12.81 -5.24 7.06
C LEU A 289 -13.67 -4.06 6.61
N LEU A 290 -14.77 -4.33 5.90
CA LEU A 290 -15.70 -3.28 5.46
C LEU A 290 -16.37 -2.58 6.65
N PRO A 291 -17.10 -3.27 7.54
CA PRO A 291 -17.69 -2.61 8.70
C PRO A 291 -16.63 -2.02 9.64
N LEU A 292 -15.43 -2.62 9.74
CA LEU A 292 -14.33 -2.05 10.53
C LEU A 292 -13.85 -0.71 9.94
N GLY A 293 -13.58 -0.67 8.63
CA GLY A 293 -13.18 0.54 7.91
C GLY A 293 -14.23 1.65 7.99
N GLN A 294 -15.52 1.31 7.94
CA GLN A 294 -16.61 2.25 8.15
C GLN A 294 -16.58 2.83 9.57
N SER A 295 -16.39 2.00 10.61
CA SER A 295 -16.29 2.47 11.99
C SER A 295 -15.05 3.32 12.25
N VAL A 296 -13.90 2.97 11.67
CA VAL A 296 -12.68 3.79 11.68
C VAL A 296 -12.94 5.16 11.03
N GLY A 297 -13.61 5.19 9.87
CA GLY A 297 -13.99 6.45 9.21
C GLY A 297 -14.89 7.32 10.09
N GLN A 298 -15.93 6.73 10.70
CA GLN A 298 -16.84 7.44 11.61
C GLN A 298 -16.11 8.06 12.81
N LEU A 299 -15.17 7.34 13.43
CA LEU A 299 -14.39 7.89 14.54
C LEU A 299 -13.43 9.00 14.06
N GLY A 300 -12.83 8.84 12.87
CA GLY A 300 -12.01 9.85 12.24
C GLY A 300 -12.77 11.15 11.94
N ASP A 301 -13.99 11.03 11.42
CA ASP A 301 -14.89 12.17 11.18
C ASP A 301 -15.22 12.89 12.49
N PHE A 302 -15.58 12.12 13.53
CA PHE A 302 -15.86 12.66 14.86
C PHE A 302 -14.65 13.43 15.43
N LEU A 303 -13.45 12.84 15.39
CA LEU A 303 -12.24 13.49 15.91
C LEU A 303 -11.85 14.73 15.12
N SER A 304 -12.00 14.70 13.79
CA SER A 304 -11.73 15.84 12.93
C SER A 304 -12.65 17.02 13.26
N GLN A 305 -13.94 16.75 13.50
CA GLN A 305 -14.91 17.75 13.93
C GLN A 305 -14.58 18.33 15.30
N GLN A 306 -14.24 17.49 16.29
CA GLN A 306 -13.93 17.94 17.65
C GLN A 306 -12.59 18.70 17.73
N ALA A 307 -11.61 18.34 16.90
CA ALA A 307 -10.29 18.98 16.88
C ALA A 307 -10.24 20.26 16.01
N GLY A 308 -11.27 20.52 15.20
CA GLY A 308 -11.22 21.58 14.17
C GLY A 308 -10.15 21.33 13.08
N LEU A 309 -9.65 20.09 12.97
CA LEU A 309 -8.57 19.68 12.06
C LEU A 309 -9.12 18.84 10.90
N ALA A 310 -10.21 19.31 10.28
CA ALA A 310 -10.81 18.60 9.17
C ALA A 310 -9.96 18.73 7.90
N ASN A 311 -9.77 17.60 7.21
CA ASN A 311 -9.36 17.64 5.81
C ASN A 311 -10.34 18.52 5.02
N GLN A 312 -9.81 19.27 4.07
CA GLN A 312 -10.60 20.15 3.19
C GLN A 312 -10.15 19.90 1.76
N VAL A 313 -10.63 18.81 1.17
CA VAL A 313 -10.17 18.32 -0.13
C VAL A 313 -11.31 18.43 -1.13
N MET A 314 -11.39 19.55 -1.85
CA MET A 314 -12.28 19.78 -3.00
C MET A 314 -13.77 19.43 -2.75
N GLY A 315 -14.22 19.42 -1.49
CA GLY A 315 -15.58 19.02 -1.11
C GLY A 315 -15.92 17.54 -1.32
N VAL A 316 -14.92 16.65 -1.50
CA VAL A 316 -15.18 15.21 -1.71
C VAL A 316 -15.79 14.57 -0.46
N SER A 317 -16.57 13.50 -0.63
CA SER A 317 -17.07 12.71 0.49
C SER A 317 -15.95 11.85 1.11
N ASN A 318 -16.14 11.37 2.35
CA ASN A 318 -15.22 10.49 3.07
C ASN A 318 -13.79 11.06 3.20
N GLN A 319 -13.67 12.33 3.60
CA GLN A 319 -12.36 12.98 3.72
C GLN A 319 -11.52 12.46 4.90
N SER A 320 -12.12 11.81 5.90
CA SER A 320 -11.41 11.15 7.01
C SER A 320 -10.53 9.96 6.59
N ALA A 321 -10.78 9.40 5.41
CA ALA A 321 -9.91 8.40 4.80
C ALA A 321 -8.62 9.00 4.23
N ILE A 322 -8.54 10.32 4.07
CA ILE A 322 -7.35 11.02 3.58
C ILE A 322 -6.37 11.21 4.73
N ARG A 323 -5.12 10.79 4.53
CA ARG A 323 -4.04 10.95 5.51
C ARG A 323 -2.82 11.57 4.86
N GLY A 324 -2.40 12.72 5.36
CA GLY A 324 -1.10 13.30 5.02
C GLY A 324 0.05 12.42 5.51
N LEU A 325 1.01 12.17 4.62
CA LEU A 325 2.24 11.44 4.89
C LEU A 325 3.42 12.39 5.08
N ASN A 326 3.72 13.17 4.03
CA ASN A 326 4.83 14.12 4.04
C ASN A 326 4.27 15.54 4.01
N PRO A 327 4.63 16.39 4.99
CA PRO A 327 4.19 17.78 5.00
C PRO A 327 4.83 18.57 3.87
N GLY A 328 4.08 19.54 3.34
CA GLY A 328 4.51 20.37 2.22
C GLY A 328 3.34 21.14 1.65
N TYR A 329 3.61 21.98 0.65
CA TYR A 329 2.57 22.64 -0.13
C TYR A 329 3.01 22.76 -1.59
N ALA A 330 2.03 22.75 -2.48
CA ALA A 330 2.20 22.76 -3.91
C ALA A 330 1.04 23.51 -4.57
N PHE A 331 1.32 24.09 -5.73
CA PHE A 331 0.32 24.66 -6.60
C PHE A 331 0.62 24.22 -8.03
N GLY A 332 -0.32 23.52 -8.64
CA GLY A 332 -0.11 22.87 -9.93
C GLY A 332 -1.40 22.32 -10.52
N GLU A 333 -1.32 21.85 -11.76
CA GLU A 333 -2.42 21.16 -12.42
C GLU A 333 -2.63 19.77 -11.78
N LEU A 334 -3.88 19.43 -11.48
CA LEU A 334 -4.26 18.15 -10.92
C LEU A 334 -4.38 17.09 -12.02
N VAL A 335 -3.59 16.03 -11.93
CA VAL A 335 -3.60 14.89 -12.85
C VAL A 335 -4.09 13.67 -12.09
N VAL A 336 -5.20 13.08 -12.53
CA VAL A 336 -5.82 11.90 -11.89
C VAL A 336 -5.73 10.72 -12.84
N LEU A 337 -5.03 9.66 -12.44
CA LEU A 337 -4.76 8.48 -13.26
C LEU A 337 -5.01 7.20 -12.46
N ASP A 338 -5.45 6.14 -13.13
CA ASP A 338 -5.56 4.82 -12.50
C ASP A 338 -4.18 4.23 -12.23
N GLU A 339 -3.35 4.19 -13.26
CA GLU A 339 -1.98 3.72 -13.17
C GLU A 339 -1.03 4.68 -13.89
N LEU A 340 0.19 4.74 -13.38
CA LEU A 340 1.28 5.50 -13.97
C LEU A 340 2.34 4.47 -14.40
N SER A 341 2.51 4.28 -15.70
CA SER A 341 3.50 3.33 -16.22
C SER A 341 4.92 3.79 -15.86
N GLU A 342 5.86 2.84 -15.71
CA GLU A 342 7.26 3.16 -15.37
C GLU A 342 7.96 4.03 -16.43
N GLU A 343 7.48 3.99 -17.69
CA GLU A 343 8.01 4.78 -18.80
C GLU A 343 7.30 6.14 -18.98
N ALA A 344 6.23 6.43 -18.23
CA ALA A 344 5.48 7.67 -18.38
C ALA A 344 6.32 8.88 -17.94
N SER A 345 6.46 9.87 -18.83
CA SER A 345 7.08 11.14 -18.46
C SER A 345 6.14 11.95 -17.55
N VAL A 346 6.52 12.11 -16.29
CA VAL A 346 5.84 13.01 -15.35
C VAL A 346 6.37 14.44 -15.42
N ASP A 347 5.49 15.39 -15.17
CA ASP A 347 5.80 16.82 -15.13
C ASP A 347 6.03 17.25 -13.68
N LYS A 348 7.17 17.90 -13.45
CA LYS A 348 7.61 18.32 -12.11
C LYS A 348 6.69 19.36 -11.47
N ASP A 349 5.92 20.09 -12.26
CA ASP A 349 5.06 21.18 -11.81
C ASP A 349 3.59 20.75 -11.59
N LYS A 350 3.29 19.45 -11.75
CA LYS A 350 1.94 18.88 -11.60
C LYS A 350 1.75 18.08 -10.32
N ILE A 351 0.48 17.96 -9.91
CA ILE A 351 0.05 17.23 -8.72
C ILE A 351 -0.64 15.95 -9.19
N TYR A 352 -0.13 14.78 -8.78
CA TYR A 352 -0.59 13.48 -9.27
C TYR A 352 -1.41 12.73 -8.22
N ILE A 353 -2.62 12.30 -8.61
CA ILE A 353 -3.49 11.43 -7.83
C ILE A 353 -3.58 10.08 -8.54
N ILE A 354 -3.05 9.03 -7.92
CA ILE A 354 -2.86 7.72 -8.56
C ILE A 354 -3.25 6.56 -7.65
N ASN A 355 -3.56 5.39 -8.20
CA ASN A 355 -3.86 4.22 -7.37
C ASN A 355 -2.59 3.75 -6.63
N HIS A 356 -1.50 3.56 -7.37
CA HIS A 356 -0.21 3.09 -6.86
C HIS A 356 0.93 3.95 -7.43
N PRO A 357 1.92 4.37 -6.62
CA PRO A 357 3.11 5.03 -7.15
C PRO A 357 4.01 4.03 -7.89
N PRO A 358 4.61 4.40 -9.04
CA PRO A 358 5.60 3.56 -9.70
C PRO A 358 6.86 3.43 -8.84
N SER A 359 7.65 2.38 -9.10
CA SER A 359 8.86 2.05 -8.36
C SER A 359 9.90 3.18 -8.38
N ASP A 360 10.00 3.91 -9.50
CA ASP A 360 10.91 5.03 -9.72
C ASP A 360 10.18 6.29 -10.23
N LEU A 361 9.39 6.93 -9.35
CA LEU A 361 8.73 8.20 -9.67
C LEU A 361 9.73 9.37 -9.63
N LYS A 362 9.88 10.08 -10.76
CA LYS A 362 10.63 11.35 -10.79
C LYS A 362 9.96 12.42 -9.93
N PRO A 363 10.68 13.45 -9.44
CA PRO A 363 10.09 14.52 -8.63
C PRO A 363 8.91 15.21 -9.32
N VAL A 364 7.81 15.36 -8.58
CA VAL A 364 6.58 16.07 -8.98
C VAL A 364 6.19 17.09 -7.90
N ALA A 365 5.22 17.96 -8.19
CA ALA A 365 4.85 19.02 -7.25
C ALA A 365 4.10 18.47 -6.03
N GLY A 366 3.29 17.43 -6.21
CA GLY A 366 2.55 16.78 -5.12
C GLY A 366 2.03 15.41 -5.52
N ILE A 367 1.80 14.54 -4.53
CA ILE A 367 1.39 13.15 -4.75
C ILE A 367 0.23 12.80 -3.81
N ALA A 368 -0.80 12.10 -4.29
CA ALA A 368 -1.71 11.36 -3.43
C ALA A 368 -2.01 9.96 -3.99
N THR A 369 -1.95 8.93 -3.14
CA THR A 369 -2.03 7.53 -3.57
C THR A 369 -3.08 6.73 -2.82
N VAL A 370 -3.71 5.74 -3.46
CA VAL A 370 -4.68 4.85 -2.78
C VAL A 370 -4.00 3.83 -1.88
N SER A 371 -2.87 3.28 -2.31
CA SER A 371 -2.03 2.41 -1.47
C SER A 371 -0.86 3.21 -0.91
N GLU A 372 -0.64 3.14 0.41
CA GLU A 372 0.63 3.54 1.02
C GLU A 372 1.73 2.63 0.45
N GLY A 373 2.61 3.16 -0.39
CA GLY A 373 3.88 2.50 -0.67
C GLY A 373 4.67 2.38 0.65
N ASN A 374 5.47 1.32 0.80
CA ASN A 374 6.30 1.10 2.01
C ASN A 374 7.00 2.41 2.45
N LEU A 375 7.08 2.69 3.75
CA LEU A 375 7.72 3.88 4.34
C LEU A 375 9.18 4.06 3.87
N VAL A 376 9.84 2.98 3.45
CA VAL A 376 11.22 2.97 2.93
C VAL A 376 11.28 2.98 1.38
N SER A 377 10.14 3.15 0.70
CA SER A 377 10.10 3.23 -0.76
C SER A 377 10.82 4.48 -1.27
N HIS A 378 11.46 4.36 -2.43
CA HIS A 378 12.24 5.44 -3.04
C HIS A 378 11.41 6.72 -3.18
N VAL A 379 10.14 6.58 -3.55
CA VAL A 379 9.18 7.69 -3.69
C VAL A 379 8.91 8.39 -2.35
N GLN A 380 8.75 7.65 -1.24
CA GLN A 380 8.51 8.26 0.07
C GLN A 380 9.75 9.00 0.60
N LEU A 381 10.93 8.41 0.42
CA LEU A 381 12.20 9.05 0.76
C LEU A 381 12.44 10.31 -0.08
N LEU A 382 12.16 10.24 -1.38
CA LEU A 382 12.25 11.36 -2.30
C LEU A 382 11.29 12.48 -1.90
N ALA A 383 10.02 12.16 -1.65
CA ALA A 383 9.02 13.13 -1.24
C ALA A 383 9.40 13.82 0.08
N ARG A 384 9.87 13.06 1.06
CA ARG A 384 10.32 13.61 2.35
C ARG A 384 11.55 14.52 2.20
N ASN A 385 12.53 14.12 1.41
CA ASN A 385 13.77 14.88 1.23
C ASN A 385 13.57 16.17 0.44
N LEU A 386 12.61 16.18 -0.48
CA LEU A 386 12.31 17.33 -1.35
C LEU A 386 11.14 18.18 -0.86
N GLY A 387 10.50 17.80 0.25
CA GLY A 387 9.34 18.52 0.80
C GLY A 387 8.11 18.45 -0.08
N ILE A 388 7.97 17.37 -0.88
CA ILE A 388 6.81 17.16 -1.75
C ILE A 388 5.63 16.75 -0.86
N PRO A 389 4.52 17.53 -0.83
CA PRO A 389 3.33 17.13 -0.10
C PRO A 389 2.82 15.78 -0.61
N ASN A 390 2.60 14.86 0.32
CA ASN A 390 2.15 13.50 0.01
C ASN A 390 0.99 13.08 0.92
N ALA A 391 -0.01 12.38 0.37
CA ALA A 391 -1.12 11.82 1.15
C ALA A 391 -1.57 10.44 0.65
N VAL A 392 -2.13 9.64 1.55
CA VAL A 392 -2.91 8.45 1.21
C VAL A 392 -4.38 8.85 1.11
N ILE A 393 -5.10 8.27 0.15
CA ILE A 393 -6.53 8.49 -0.08
C ILE A 393 -7.25 7.14 -0.26
N SER A 394 -8.58 7.10 -0.16
CA SER A 394 -9.33 5.88 -0.48
C SER A 394 -9.59 5.73 -1.99
N PRO A 395 -9.92 4.52 -2.51
CA PRO A 395 -10.37 4.35 -3.89
C PRO A 395 -11.55 5.27 -4.25
N GLN A 396 -12.46 5.50 -3.30
CA GLN A 396 -13.59 6.39 -3.48
C GLN A 396 -13.15 7.87 -3.62
N ASN A 397 -12.15 8.30 -2.85
CA ASN A 397 -11.62 9.66 -2.99
C ASN A 397 -10.93 9.87 -4.34
N LEU A 398 -10.18 8.87 -4.83
CA LEU A 398 -9.57 8.89 -6.17
C LEU A 398 -10.63 9.14 -7.24
N GLU A 399 -11.73 8.37 -7.20
CA GLU A 399 -12.82 8.50 -8.16
C GLU A 399 -13.51 9.88 -8.07
N ASN A 400 -13.79 10.35 -6.84
CA ASN A 400 -14.37 11.68 -6.63
C ASN A 400 -13.48 12.81 -7.16
N LEU A 401 -12.16 12.65 -7.08
CA LEU A 401 -11.19 13.66 -7.52
C LEU A 401 -11.07 13.78 -9.04
N ARG A 402 -11.51 12.77 -9.82
CA ARG A 402 -11.48 12.82 -11.30
C ARG A 402 -12.24 14.01 -11.87
N ALA A 403 -13.34 14.42 -11.21
CA ALA A 403 -14.13 15.58 -11.63
C ALA A 403 -13.34 16.90 -11.65
N PHE A 404 -12.17 16.94 -10.99
CA PHE A 404 -11.30 18.11 -10.89
C PHE A 404 -10.00 17.97 -11.70
N ALA A 405 -9.84 16.88 -12.47
CA ALA A 405 -8.67 16.68 -13.32
C ALA A 405 -8.50 17.84 -14.33
N GLY A 406 -7.25 18.24 -14.56
CA GLY A 406 -6.87 19.36 -15.43
C GLY A 406 -7.03 20.75 -14.79
N GLN A 407 -7.58 20.86 -13.57
CA GLN A 407 -7.69 22.15 -12.87
C GLN A 407 -6.41 22.47 -12.11
N LYS A 408 -6.07 23.76 -12.01
CA LYS A 408 -5.04 24.23 -11.08
C LYS A 408 -5.57 24.22 -9.65
N VAL A 409 -4.84 23.55 -8.77
CA VAL A 409 -5.22 23.41 -7.36
C VAL A 409 -4.06 23.76 -6.45
N PHE A 410 -4.39 24.37 -5.33
CA PHE A 410 -3.52 24.42 -4.17
C PHE A 410 -3.66 23.12 -3.40
N TYR A 411 -2.53 22.54 -3.02
CA TYR A 411 -2.46 21.29 -2.27
C TYR A 411 -1.47 21.43 -1.14
N ALA A 412 -1.88 21.12 0.09
CA ALA A 412 -1.04 21.22 1.26
C ALA A 412 -1.29 20.06 2.22
N VAL A 413 -0.20 19.61 2.85
CA VAL A 413 -0.19 18.58 3.87
C VAL A 413 0.48 19.14 5.12
N SER A 414 -0.21 19.05 6.25
CA SER A 414 0.29 19.54 7.54
C SER A 414 1.21 18.52 8.21
N HIS A 415 2.02 18.98 9.17
CA HIS A 415 2.85 18.11 10.01
C HIS A 415 2.03 17.11 10.85
N LYS A 416 0.73 17.37 11.04
CA LYS A 416 -0.18 16.48 11.77
C LYS A 416 -1.03 15.62 10.81
N GLY A 417 -0.72 15.61 9.52
CA GLY A 417 -1.38 14.76 8.52
C GLY A 417 -2.70 15.32 7.97
N THR A 418 -3.06 16.57 8.28
CA THR A 418 -4.24 17.23 7.68
C THR A 418 -3.94 17.62 6.24
N VAL A 419 -4.89 17.38 5.35
CA VAL A 419 -4.77 17.64 3.92
C VAL A 419 -5.76 18.70 3.49
N ILE A 420 -5.26 19.71 2.81
CA ILE A 420 -6.05 20.78 2.20
C ILE A 420 -5.81 20.74 0.70
N MET A 421 -6.88 20.67 -0.08
CA MET A 421 -6.85 20.82 -1.52
C MET A 421 -8.01 21.70 -1.96
N LYS A 422 -7.71 22.80 -2.65
CA LYS A 422 -8.73 23.75 -3.12
C LYS A 422 -8.40 24.30 -4.50
N PRO A 423 -9.41 24.68 -5.31
CA PRO A 423 -9.18 25.31 -6.60
C PRO A 423 -8.45 26.65 -6.46
N GLU A 424 -7.71 27.06 -7.48
CA GLU A 424 -6.99 28.36 -7.54
C GLU A 424 -7.87 29.55 -7.09
N ARG A 425 -9.13 29.60 -7.55
CA ARG A 425 -10.09 30.66 -7.20
C ARG A 425 -10.45 30.75 -5.72
N GLN A 426 -10.19 29.71 -4.93
CA GLN A 426 -10.48 29.65 -3.49
C GLN A 426 -9.22 29.81 -2.62
N MET A 427 -8.05 30.04 -3.24
CA MET A 427 -6.83 30.36 -2.51
C MET A 427 -6.97 31.69 -1.80
N THR A 428 -6.55 31.74 -0.53
CA THR A 428 -6.43 33.01 0.21
C THR A 428 -5.26 33.83 -0.32
N GLU A 429 -5.20 35.11 0.04
CA GLU A 429 -4.08 35.96 -0.38
C GLU A 429 -2.75 35.47 0.22
N GLU A 430 -2.75 34.94 1.44
CA GLU A 430 -1.58 34.33 2.06
C GLU A 430 -1.10 33.10 1.26
N GLU A 431 -2.04 32.25 0.82
CA GLU A 431 -1.72 31.07 0.01
C GLU A 431 -1.19 31.45 -1.37
N LYS A 432 -1.72 32.50 -2.00
CA LYS A 432 -1.19 33.03 -3.26
C LYS A 432 0.22 33.61 -3.06
N GLN A 433 0.47 34.28 -1.95
CA GLN A 433 1.79 34.84 -1.62
C GLN A 433 2.88 33.78 -1.48
N LEU A 434 2.54 32.54 -1.05
CA LEU A 434 3.48 31.41 -1.04
C LEU A 434 4.12 31.14 -2.40
N PHE A 435 3.49 31.56 -3.49
CA PHE A 435 3.95 31.35 -4.87
C PHE A 435 4.26 32.66 -5.62
N ALA A 436 4.15 33.83 -4.97
CA ALA A 436 4.14 35.12 -5.64
C ALA A 436 5.53 35.68 -6.02
N VAL A 437 6.66 35.23 -5.45
CA VAL A 437 7.99 35.75 -5.84
C VAL A 437 9.08 34.68 -5.94
N ARG A 438 9.63 34.62 -7.17
CA ARG A 438 10.77 33.85 -7.66
C ARG A 438 12.11 34.52 -7.33
N THR A 439 12.77 34.06 -6.27
CA THR A 439 14.22 33.88 -6.29
C THR A 439 14.53 32.81 -5.26
N ARG A 440 14.71 31.56 -5.70
CA ARG A 440 15.51 30.62 -4.88
C ARG A 440 16.82 31.37 -4.64
N SER A 441 17.10 31.69 -3.38
CA SER A 441 18.43 32.16 -3.00
C SER A 441 19.41 31.19 -3.64
N GLY A 442 20.23 31.70 -4.56
CA GLY A 442 21.29 30.95 -5.22
C GLY A 442 22.40 30.67 -4.23
N ASN A 443 22.09 30.10 -3.06
CA ASN A 443 23.04 29.40 -2.23
C ASN A 443 23.43 28.15 -3.03
N ARG A 444 24.26 28.35 -4.06
CA ARG A 444 25.07 27.30 -4.65
C ARG A 444 25.81 26.69 -3.48
N ILE A 445 25.41 25.48 -3.09
CA ILE A 445 26.14 24.70 -2.10
C ILE A 445 27.53 24.54 -2.69
N SER A 446 28.50 25.26 -2.12
CA SER A 446 29.88 25.17 -2.56
C SER A 446 30.45 23.87 -2.02
N VAL A 447 30.86 22.98 -2.92
CA VAL A 447 31.64 21.80 -2.55
C VAL A 447 33.04 22.30 -2.14
N PRO A 448 33.60 21.86 -1.01
CA PRO A 448 34.95 22.24 -0.59
C PRO A 448 36.00 21.54 -1.50
N ALA A 449 36.17 22.06 -2.71
CA ALA A 449 37.08 21.52 -3.72
C ALA A 449 38.55 21.64 -3.32
N ASP A 450 38.87 22.53 -2.37
CA ASP A 450 40.19 22.72 -1.77
C ASP A 450 40.68 21.48 -1.00
N LYS A 451 39.76 20.62 -0.55
CA LYS A 451 40.09 19.41 0.21
C LYS A 451 40.34 18.18 -0.67
N ILE A 452 40.05 18.27 -1.96
CA ILE A 452 40.15 17.13 -2.89
C ILE A 452 41.63 16.87 -3.21
N GLU A 453 42.09 15.66 -2.93
CA GLU A 453 43.47 15.22 -3.15
C GLU A 453 43.59 14.51 -4.50
N LEU A 454 43.94 15.26 -5.54
CA LEU A 454 44.09 14.75 -6.92
C LEU A 454 45.46 14.11 -7.19
N GLY A 455 46.39 14.22 -6.25
CA GLY A 455 47.71 13.61 -6.32
C GLY A 455 47.69 12.09 -6.08
N GLN A 456 46.69 11.58 -5.36
CA GLN A 456 46.55 10.15 -5.13
C GLN A 456 45.97 9.47 -6.38
N ARG A 457 46.83 8.75 -7.11
CA ARG A 457 46.51 8.11 -8.39
C ARG A 457 46.65 6.59 -8.36
N SER A 458 46.76 6.03 -7.16
CA SER A 458 46.80 4.58 -6.96
C SER A 458 45.46 4.03 -6.49
N VAL A 459 45.11 2.83 -6.93
CA VAL A 459 43.95 2.08 -6.41
C VAL A 459 44.16 1.80 -4.93
N ILE A 460 43.11 1.98 -4.11
CA ILE A 460 43.18 1.87 -2.66
C ILE A 460 42.36 0.67 -2.20
N ASP A 461 42.93 -0.19 -1.35
CA ASP A 461 42.17 -1.23 -0.66
C ASP A 461 41.17 -0.57 0.31
N LEU A 462 39.91 -1.03 0.29
CA LEU A 462 38.82 -0.50 1.12
C LEU A 462 39.18 -0.48 2.62
N ARG A 463 40.02 -1.42 3.10
CA ARG A 463 40.50 -1.50 4.48
C ARG A 463 41.36 -0.30 4.89
N GLN A 464 41.91 0.42 3.92
CA GLN A 464 42.77 1.59 4.13
C GLN A 464 41.99 2.91 4.11
N VAL A 465 40.69 2.87 3.78
CA VAL A 465 39.84 4.06 3.65
C VAL A 465 38.99 4.25 4.91
N LYS A 466 38.91 5.49 5.39
CA LYS A 466 38.11 5.88 6.57
C LYS A 466 37.15 7.03 6.24
N SER A 467 36.24 7.33 7.16
CA SER A 467 35.27 8.43 7.00
C SER A 467 35.95 9.80 6.81
N SER A 468 37.17 9.98 7.33
CA SER A 468 38.01 11.17 7.15
C SER A 468 38.44 11.44 5.71
N ASP A 469 38.37 10.42 4.84
CA ASP A 469 38.81 10.49 3.45
C ASP A 469 37.66 10.88 2.50
N SER A 470 36.43 10.98 3.06
CA SER A 470 35.24 11.44 2.37
C SER A 470 35.42 12.87 1.86
N GLY A 471 35.28 13.05 0.55
CA GLY A 471 35.47 14.35 -0.10
C GLY A 471 36.93 14.77 -0.24
N LYS A 472 37.89 13.91 0.13
CA LYS A 472 39.33 14.10 -0.11
C LYS A 472 39.84 13.15 -1.19
N LEU A 473 39.81 11.85 -0.90
CA LEU A 473 40.29 10.79 -1.80
C LEU A 473 39.14 10.18 -2.61
N CYS A 474 37.98 9.99 -1.97
CA CYS A 474 36.82 9.33 -2.55
C CYS A 474 35.49 9.92 -2.06
N GLY A 475 34.39 9.46 -2.64
CA GLY A 475 33.05 9.84 -2.21
C GLY A 475 32.65 9.28 -0.83
N PRO A 476 31.57 9.82 -0.21
CA PRO A 476 31.13 9.42 1.13
C PRO A 476 30.74 7.95 1.23
N LYS A 477 30.27 7.33 0.14
CA LYS A 477 29.91 5.91 0.12
C LYS A 477 31.12 5.01 0.38
N ALA A 478 32.19 5.19 -0.39
CA ALA A 478 33.43 4.44 -0.24
C ALA A 478 34.07 4.71 1.13
N ALA A 479 34.09 5.97 1.57
CA ALA A 479 34.64 6.36 2.86
C ALA A 479 33.89 5.73 4.06
N ASN A 480 32.56 5.74 4.04
CA ASN A 480 31.74 5.13 5.09
C ASN A 480 31.80 3.60 5.04
N LEU A 481 31.84 2.99 3.85
CA LEU A 481 31.99 1.55 3.72
C LEU A 481 33.37 1.10 4.21
N GLY A 482 34.43 1.85 3.91
CA GLY A 482 35.78 1.62 4.43
C GLY A 482 35.81 1.74 5.96
N GLN A 483 35.17 2.77 6.51
CA GLN A 483 35.02 2.92 7.96
C GLN A 483 34.32 1.71 8.60
N LEU A 484 33.26 1.21 7.97
CA LEU A 484 32.56 0.00 8.43
C LEU A 484 33.44 -1.24 8.30
N LYS A 485 34.21 -1.37 7.23
CA LYS A 485 35.17 -2.47 7.03
C LYS A 485 36.24 -2.49 8.11
N VAL A 486 36.74 -1.32 8.53
CA VAL A 486 37.67 -1.21 9.65
C VAL A 486 37.03 -1.61 10.98
N MET A 487 35.75 -1.24 11.21
CA MET A 487 35.05 -1.54 12.47
C MET A 487 34.54 -2.99 12.56
N PHE A 488 34.17 -3.58 11.43
CA PHE A 488 33.60 -4.93 11.33
C PHE A 488 34.26 -5.73 10.19
N PRO A 489 35.54 -6.10 10.33
CA PRO A 489 36.32 -6.73 9.26
C PRO A 489 35.66 -7.97 8.66
N ASP A 490 35.00 -8.80 9.47
CA ASP A 490 34.42 -10.07 9.01
C ASP A 490 32.98 -9.92 8.48
N ASN A 491 32.31 -8.81 8.75
CA ASN A 491 30.89 -8.59 8.39
C ASN A 491 30.69 -7.61 7.22
N VAL A 492 31.78 -7.04 6.70
CA VAL A 492 31.76 -6.11 5.57
C VAL A 492 32.63 -6.69 4.46
N VAL A 493 32.11 -6.68 3.24
CA VAL A 493 32.79 -7.23 2.06
C VAL A 493 34.13 -6.55 1.79
N GLU A 494 35.04 -7.27 1.13
CA GLU A 494 36.26 -6.68 0.57
C GLU A 494 35.92 -5.73 -0.59
N GLY A 495 36.81 -4.77 -0.84
CA GLY A 495 36.58 -3.78 -1.88
C GLY A 495 37.84 -3.04 -2.29
N LEU A 496 37.78 -2.45 -3.48
CA LEU A 496 38.77 -1.51 -3.99
C LEU A 496 38.10 -0.16 -4.21
N VAL A 497 38.84 0.91 -3.99
CA VAL A 497 38.41 2.30 -4.18
C VAL A 497 39.29 2.94 -5.24
N ILE A 498 38.65 3.46 -6.28
CA ILE A 498 39.29 4.26 -7.32
C ILE A 498 39.21 5.73 -6.88
N PRO A 499 40.32 6.39 -6.49
CA PRO A 499 40.29 7.75 -5.97
C PRO A 499 40.04 8.80 -7.06
N PHE A 500 39.68 10.01 -6.64
CA PHE A 500 39.42 11.15 -7.53
C PHE A 500 40.61 11.50 -8.43
N GLY A 501 41.85 11.27 -7.98
CA GLY A 501 43.05 11.50 -8.78
C GLY A 501 43.13 10.64 -10.04
N ILE A 502 42.67 9.38 -9.98
CA ILE A 502 42.59 8.51 -11.17
C ILE A 502 41.57 9.06 -12.15
N PHE A 503 40.38 9.43 -11.68
CA PHE A 503 39.36 10.05 -12.52
C PHE A 503 39.88 11.33 -13.19
N ARG A 504 40.56 12.18 -12.41
CA ARG A 504 41.20 13.39 -12.92
C ARG A 504 42.22 13.10 -14.02
N SER A 505 43.13 12.16 -13.78
CA SER A 505 44.17 11.81 -14.75
C SER A 505 43.60 11.30 -16.08
N HIS A 506 42.44 10.63 -16.03
CA HIS A 506 41.74 10.19 -17.24
C HIS A 506 41.08 11.36 -17.98
N LEU A 507 40.54 12.35 -17.26
CA LEU A 507 40.01 13.56 -17.90
C LEU A 507 41.08 14.49 -18.47
N ASP A 508 42.35 14.32 -18.08
CA ASP A 508 43.48 15.04 -18.67
C ASP A 508 43.89 14.50 -20.04
N GLN A 509 43.38 13.35 -20.46
CA GLN A 509 43.60 12.80 -21.80
C GLN A 509 42.94 13.69 -22.87
N ALA A 510 43.50 13.65 -24.09
CA ALA A 510 42.92 14.34 -25.24
C ALA A 510 41.56 13.73 -25.61
N MET A 511 40.55 14.58 -25.85
CA MET A 511 39.21 14.13 -26.23
C MET A 511 39.14 13.90 -27.75
N PRO A 512 38.76 12.69 -28.23
CA PRO A 512 38.67 12.42 -29.66
C PRO A 512 37.74 13.40 -30.38
N GLY A 513 38.20 13.94 -31.52
CA GLY A 513 37.45 14.91 -32.31
C GLY A 513 37.37 16.31 -31.71
N LYS A 514 38.11 16.58 -30.64
CA LYS A 514 38.27 17.91 -30.03
C LYS A 514 39.76 18.20 -29.82
N ASP A 515 40.21 19.43 -30.06
CA ASP A 515 41.62 19.83 -29.86
C ASP A 515 41.95 20.16 -28.38
N VAL A 516 41.21 19.57 -27.44
CA VAL A 516 41.31 19.84 -26.00
C VAL A 516 41.17 18.55 -25.19
N SER A 517 41.61 18.57 -23.93
CA SER A 517 41.34 17.46 -23.02
C SER A 517 39.86 17.39 -22.62
N TYR A 518 39.41 16.23 -22.14
CA TYR A 518 38.06 16.08 -21.59
C TYR A 518 37.78 17.08 -20.46
N TRP A 519 38.78 17.36 -19.62
CA TRP A 519 38.66 18.34 -18.55
C TRP A 519 38.46 19.76 -19.07
N THR A 520 39.27 20.16 -20.05
CA THR A 520 39.18 21.50 -20.65
C THR A 520 37.84 21.65 -21.37
N PHE A 521 37.40 20.61 -22.10
CA PHE A 521 36.08 20.58 -22.73
C PHE A 521 34.96 20.82 -21.71
N LEU A 522 34.91 20.02 -20.64
CA LEU A 522 33.89 20.13 -19.59
C LEU A 522 33.83 21.54 -18.98
N ASN A 523 34.97 22.12 -18.63
CA ASN A 523 35.00 23.47 -18.06
C ASN A 523 34.58 24.54 -19.07
N SER A 524 34.98 24.40 -20.33
CA SER A 524 34.60 25.35 -21.38
C SER A 524 33.08 25.37 -21.62
N VAL A 525 32.41 24.21 -21.53
CA VAL A 525 30.94 24.10 -21.67
C VAL A 525 30.23 24.89 -20.57
N PHE A 526 30.66 24.74 -19.31
CA PHE A 526 30.07 25.49 -18.20
C PHE A 526 30.39 26.99 -18.25
N GLN A 527 31.59 27.37 -18.70
CA GLN A 527 31.94 28.77 -18.93
C GLN A 527 31.07 29.40 -20.03
N GLN A 528 30.85 28.71 -21.14
CA GLN A 528 29.97 29.17 -22.22
C GLN A 528 28.51 29.29 -21.75
N ALA A 529 28.02 28.31 -20.98
CA ALA A 529 26.67 28.38 -20.40
C ALA A 529 26.52 29.53 -19.41
N ALA A 530 27.56 29.88 -18.64
CA ALA A 530 27.56 31.06 -17.78
C ALA A 530 27.52 32.35 -18.61
N ALA A 531 28.35 32.46 -19.64
CA ALA A 531 28.36 33.62 -20.54
C ALA A 531 27.02 33.83 -21.26
N GLN A 532 26.34 32.75 -21.68
CA GLN A 532 25.00 32.85 -22.28
C GLN A 532 23.95 33.38 -21.29
N ARG A 533 24.03 32.97 -20.01
CA ARG A 533 23.14 33.50 -18.96
C ARG A 533 23.40 34.98 -18.72
N GLU A 534 24.66 35.38 -18.64
CA GLU A 534 25.05 36.79 -18.47
C GLU A 534 24.61 37.66 -19.67
N ALA A 535 24.58 37.09 -20.88
CA ALA A 535 24.06 37.72 -22.08
C ALA A 535 22.52 37.75 -22.18
N GLY A 536 21.80 37.25 -21.17
CA GLY A 536 20.34 37.30 -21.10
C GLY A 536 19.61 36.20 -21.88
N ALA A 537 20.28 35.09 -22.24
CA ALA A 537 19.64 33.95 -22.87
C ALA A 537 18.57 33.33 -21.94
N ALA A 538 17.46 32.85 -22.53
CA ALA A 538 16.42 32.15 -21.77
C ALA A 538 16.96 30.85 -21.15
N GLU A 539 16.61 30.56 -19.90
CA GLU A 539 17.18 29.42 -19.16
C GLU A 539 16.96 28.08 -19.87
N GLY A 540 15.80 27.87 -20.52
CA GLY A 540 15.54 26.66 -21.29
C GLY A 540 16.47 26.47 -22.51
N ALA A 541 16.97 27.56 -23.11
CA ALA A 541 17.96 27.49 -24.18
C ALA A 541 19.35 27.12 -23.65
N VAL A 542 19.73 27.67 -22.48
CA VAL A 542 20.99 27.36 -21.81
C VAL A 542 21.00 25.90 -21.33
N GLU A 543 19.88 25.42 -20.77
CA GLU A 543 19.70 24.03 -20.36
C GLU A 543 19.81 23.08 -21.56
N LYS A 544 19.16 23.41 -22.68
CA LYS A 544 19.25 22.62 -23.91
C LYS A 544 20.69 22.53 -24.43
N PHE A 545 21.42 23.64 -24.46
CA PHE A 545 22.84 23.67 -24.83
C PHE A 545 23.68 22.79 -23.92
N LEU A 546 23.53 22.95 -22.59
CA LEU A 546 24.26 22.14 -21.60
C LEU A 546 24.01 20.65 -21.78
N LEU A 547 22.76 20.24 -21.96
CA LEU A 547 22.41 18.83 -22.15
C LEU A 547 23.03 18.25 -23.43
N GLN A 548 23.08 19.01 -24.52
CA GLN A 548 23.69 18.59 -25.77
C GLN A 548 25.21 18.39 -25.65
N GLU A 549 25.91 19.34 -25.01
CA GLU A 549 27.36 19.23 -24.82
C GLU A 549 27.73 18.16 -23.79
N LEU A 550 26.94 17.99 -22.73
CA LEU A 550 27.12 16.91 -21.75
C LEU A 550 26.84 15.53 -22.37
N GLU A 551 25.89 15.42 -23.30
CA GLU A 551 25.68 14.19 -24.07
C GLU A 551 26.90 13.87 -24.94
N THR A 552 27.47 14.88 -25.60
CA THR A 552 28.72 14.74 -26.37
C THR A 552 29.86 14.24 -25.48
N LEU A 553 30.03 14.84 -24.31
CA LEU A 553 31.04 14.43 -23.33
C LEU A 553 30.79 12.99 -22.86
N ARG A 554 29.55 12.64 -22.52
CA ARG A 554 29.17 11.30 -22.03
C ARG A 554 29.49 10.22 -23.06
N LEU A 555 29.19 10.47 -24.33
CA LEU A 555 29.53 9.56 -25.43
C LEU A 555 31.03 9.41 -25.60
N ALA A 556 31.79 10.50 -25.48
CA ALA A 556 33.24 10.45 -25.56
C ALA A 556 33.89 9.75 -24.36
N ILE A 557 33.34 9.89 -23.15
CA ILE A 557 33.84 9.23 -21.92
C ILE A 557 33.78 7.69 -22.06
N LYS A 558 32.73 7.15 -22.69
CA LYS A 558 32.59 5.71 -22.94
C LYS A 558 33.75 5.13 -23.75
N ASN A 559 34.44 5.96 -24.52
CA ASN A 559 35.55 5.57 -25.39
C ASN A 559 36.91 6.03 -24.84
N ILE A 560 36.99 6.56 -23.62
CA ILE A 560 38.28 6.90 -23.00
C ILE A 560 39.08 5.62 -22.82
N PRO A 561 40.30 5.52 -23.38
CA PRO A 561 41.17 4.41 -23.07
C PRO A 561 41.62 4.53 -21.59
N LEU A 562 41.46 3.44 -20.85
CA LEU A 562 42.00 3.36 -19.50
C LEU A 562 43.53 3.37 -19.58
N GLN A 563 44.18 4.14 -18.72
CA GLN A 563 45.64 4.24 -18.73
C GLN A 563 46.27 2.86 -18.42
N PRO A 564 47.30 2.42 -19.17
CA PRO A 564 47.89 1.09 -18.99
C PRO A 564 48.36 0.81 -17.56
N ASP A 565 48.99 1.80 -16.92
CA ASP A 565 49.47 1.69 -15.54
C ASP A 565 48.33 1.49 -14.55
N PHE A 566 47.21 2.20 -14.74
CA PHE A 566 46.00 2.01 -13.94
C PHE A 566 45.40 0.62 -14.13
N VAL A 567 45.36 0.11 -15.37
CA VAL A 567 44.84 -1.24 -15.64
C VAL A 567 45.70 -2.30 -14.97
N ALA A 568 47.03 -2.18 -15.07
CA ALA A 568 47.96 -3.11 -14.44
C ALA A 568 47.84 -3.08 -12.91
N GLU A 569 47.78 -1.88 -12.32
CA GLU A 569 47.60 -1.72 -10.88
C GLU A 569 46.25 -2.26 -10.40
N LEU A 570 45.15 -1.94 -11.10
CA LEU A 570 43.83 -2.45 -10.75
C LEU A 570 43.79 -3.99 -10.80
N GLN A 571 44.41 -4.61 -11.80
CA GLN A 571 44.51 -6.06 -11.90
C GLN A 571 45.29 -6.67 -10.73
N GLN A 572 46.40 -6.03 -10.34
CA GLN A 572 47.21 -6.48 -9.21
C GLN A 572 46.47 -6.32 -7.89
N CYS A 573 45.92 -5.15 -7.60
CA CYS A 573 45.13 -4.91 -6.38
C CYS A 573 43.90 -5.83 -6.32
N PHE A 574 43.27 -6.15 -7.46
CA PHE A 574 42.16 -7.09 -7.49
C PHE A 574 42.60 -8.50 -7.06
N LEU A 575 43.74 -8.96 -7.57
CA LEU A 575 44.31 -10.24 -7.16
C LEU A 575 44.66 -10.24 -5.66
N ASP A 576 45.26 -9.16 -5.16
CA ASP A 576 45.69 -9.05 -3.76
C ASP A 576 44.50 -9.00 -2.79
N THR A 577 43.42 -8.29 -3.14
CA THR A 577 42.25 -8.10 -2.28
C THR A 577 41.26 -9.26 -2.36
N PHE A 578 41.05 -9.85 -3.55
CA PHE A 578 40.03 -10.89 -3.75
C PHE A 578 40.60 -12.30 -3.93
N GLY A 579 41.93 -12.46 -4.05
CA GLY A 579 42.62 -13.74 -4.18
C GLY A 579 42.55 -14.39 -5.56
N GLU A 580 41.85 -13.77 -6.51
CA GLU A 580 41.57 -14.30 -7.85
C GLU A 580 41.72 -13.20 -8.90
N LYS A 581 41.88 -13.57 -10.17
CA LYS A 581 42.04 -12.59 -11.26
C LYS A 581 40.75 -11.81 -11.52
N LEU A 582 40.90 -10.56 -11.96
CA LEU A 582 39.78 -9.72 -12.40
C LEU A 582 38.95 -10.43 -13.47
N GLY A 583 37.64 -10.56 -13.23
CA GLY A 583 36.70 -11.31 -14.07
C GLY A 583 36.37 -12.73 -13.58
N ALA A 584 37.14 -13.29 -12.64
CA ALA A 584 36.84 -14.58 -12.02
C ALA A 584 35.89 -14.45 -10.81
N VAL A 585 35.95 -13.32 -10.10
CA VAL A 585 35.09 -13.02 -8.95
C VAL A 585 34.05 -11.97 -9.35
N PRO A 586 32.75 -12.21 -9.13
CA PRO A 586 31.72 -11.21 -9.38
C PRO A 586 31.82 -10.09 -8.34
N VAL A 587 31.86 -8.84 -8.81
CA VAL A 587 31.92 -7.65 -7.95
C VAL A 587 30.83 -6.65 -8.30
N PHE A 588 30.41 -5.86 -7.32
CA PHE A 588 29.51 -4.74 -7.54
C PHE A 588 30.30 -3.48 -7.84
N LEU A 589 30.11 -2.90 -9.02
CA LEU A 589 30.64 -1.57 -9.34
C LEU A 589 29.65 -0.50 -8.85
N ARG A 590 30.11 0.39 -7.97
CA ARG A 590 29.29 1.47 -7.40
C ARG A 590 29.97 2.82 -7.57
N SER A 591 29.19 3.82 -8.01
CA SER A 591 29.60 5.22 -8.09
C SER A 591 29.37 5.99 -6.80
#